data_AF-N1V2Z7-F1
#
_entry.id   AF-N1V2Z7-F1
#
_cell.length_a   1.000
_cell.length_b   1.000
_cell.length_c   1.000
_cell.angle_alpha   90.00
_cell.angle_beta   90.00
_cell.angle_gamma   90.00
#
_symmetry.space_group_name_H-M   'P 1'
#
loop_
_entity.id
_entity.type
_entity.pdbx_description
1 polymer ?
#
loop_
_entity_poly.entity_id
_entity_poly.type
_entity_poly.pdbx_seq_one_letter_code
_entity_poly.pdbx_strand_id
1 'polypeptide(L)'
;AGAHAMMDVSDGLVRDAGRMARAGRVGVDLEYGRLRRFEAELAPAASLLGADPRHWVLGGGEDHGLLAAFAPDAALPEGFHVVGRVTAGAPEVTVDGAAPEILGWDHFRG
;
A
#
# COMPACT_ATOMS: atom_id res chain seq x y z
N ALA A 1 11.89 4.85 -16.29
CA ALA A 1 10.83 5.84 -15.96
C ALA A 1 11.24 6.65 -14.74
N GLY A 2 10.83 7.91 -14.64
CA GLY A 2 11.01 8.70 -13.43
C GLY A 2 9.78 8.57 -12.51
N ALA A 3 10.00 8.33 -11.22
CA ALA A 3 8.93 8.41 -10.23
C ALA A 3 8.55 9.89 -10.01
N HIS A 4 7.26 10.18 -9.92
CA HIS A 4 6.75 11.51 -9.58
C HIS A 4 6.72 11.74 -8.06
N ALA A 5 6.58 10.67 -7.30
CA ALA A 5 6.65 10.64 -5.85
C ALA A 5 7.16 9.27 -5.40
N MET A 6 7.89 9.22 -4.29
CA MET A 6 8.38 7.98 -3.69
C MET A 6 8.60 8.16 -2.19
N MET A 7 8.32 7.12 -1.41
CA MET A 7 8.66 7.03 0.02
C MET A 7 8.89 5.57 0.42
N ASP A 8 9.54 5.36 1.56
CA ASP A 8 9.59 4.06 2.22
C ASP A 8 8.23 3.68 2.83
N VAL A 9 7.96 2.37 2.93
CA VAL A 9 6.83 1.81 3.68
C VAL A 9 7.34 1.36 5.03
N SER A 10 6.90 2.04 6.09
CA SER A 10 7.36 1.83 7.47
C SER A 10 6.20 1.59 8.43
N ASP A 11 5.09 2.33 8.29
CA ASP A 11 3.93 2.21 9.19
C ASP A 11 2.75 1.44 8.56
N GLY A 12 2.98 0.91 7.37
CA GLY A 12 2.03 0.11 6.60
C GLY A 12 1.53 0.80 5.34
N LEU A 13 1.30 -0.02 4.32
CA LEU A 13 1.00 0.41 2.96
C LEU A 13 -0.15 1.43 2.92
N VAL A 14 -1.25 1.17 3.64
CA VAL A 14 -2.41 2.08 3.68
C VAL A 14 -2.06 3.43 4.33
N ARG A 15 -1.32 3.41 5.44
CA ARG A 15 -0.95 4.63 6.18
C ARG A 15 -0.01 5.51 5.36
N ASP A 16 1.00 4.90 4.77
CA ASP A 16 2.02 5.59 3.97
C ASP A 16 1.47 6.05 2.62
N ALA A 17 0.61 5.28 1.97
CA ALA A 17 -0.19 5.75 0.83
C ALA A 17 -1.01 7.00 1.22
N GLY A 18 -1.56 7.04 2.43
CA GLY A 18 -2.31 8.19 2.93
C GLY A 18 -1.44 9.43 3.15
N ARG A 19 -0.17 9.25 3.56
CA ARG A 19 0.81 10.35 3.64
C ARG A 19 1.14 10.87 2.25
N MET A 20 1.41 9.97 1.29
CA MET A 20 1.67 10.33 -0.10
C MET A 20 0.47 11.06 -0.74
N ALA A 21 -0.74 10.55 -0.54
CA ALA A 21 -2.00 11.15 -1.01
C ALA A 21 -2.19 12.59 -0.49
N ARG A 22 -1.99 12.80 0.82
CA ARG A 22 -2.07 14.12 1.46
C ARG A 22 -1.02 15.10 0.94
N ALA A 23 0.23 14.67 0.80
CA ALA A 23 1.30 15.51 0.27
C ALA A 23 1.06 15.88 -1.19
N GLY A 24 0.58 14.92 -2.00
CA GLY A 24 0.28 15.11 -3.42
C GLY A 24 -1.05 15.80 -3.72
N ARG A 25 -1.96 15.92 -2.73
CA ARG A 25 -3.35 16.39 -2.90
C ARG A 25 -4.11 15.58 -3.96
N VAL A 26 -3.96 14.26 -3.89
CA VAL A 26 -4.56 13.28 -4.80
C VAL A 26 -5.13 12.13 -4.00
N GLY A 27 -6.09 11.40 -4.57
CA GLY A 27 -6.54 10.13 -4.01
C GLY A 27 -5.62 8.98 -4.41
N VAL A 28 -5.67 7.89 -3.65
CA VAL A 28 -5.02 6.62 -3.97
C VAL A 28 -6.03 5.49 -3.80
N ASP A 29 -6.17 4.65 -4.82
CA ASP A 29 -6.99 3.44 -4.78
C ASP A 29 -6.07 2.24 -4.93
N LEU A 30 -5.94 1.46 -3.85
CA LEU A 30 -5.17 0.21 -3.82
C LEU A 30 -6.05 -0.91 -4.34
N GLU A 31 -5.51 -1.72 -5.26
CA GLU A 31 -6.21 -2.85 -5.85
C GLU A 31 -5.78 -4.13 -5.12
N TYR A 32 -6.63 -4.66 -4.24
CA TYR A 32 -6.23 -5.78 -3.37
C TYR A 32 -5.85 -7.02 -4.18
N GLY A 33 -6.49 -7.23 -5.33
CA GLY A 33 -6.14 -8.28 -6.29
C GLY A 33 -4.67 -8.27 -6.72
N ARG A 34 -4.02 -7.09 -6.77
CA ARG A 34 -2.60 -6.96 -7.13
C ARG A 34 -1.63 -7.25 -5.99
N LEU A 35 -2.14 -7.26 -4.76
CA LEU A 35 -1.38 -7.55 -3.55
C LEU A 35 -1.40 -9.03 -3.15
N ARG A 36 -2.23 -9.85 -3.81
CA ARG A 36 -2.39 -11.29 -3.51
C ARG A 36 -1.09 -12.10 -3.50
N ARG A 37 -0.07 -11.70 -4.26
CA ARG A 37 1.24 -12.39 -4.22
C ARG A 37 1.92 -12.25 -2.86
N PHE A 38 1.84 -11.06 -2.24
CA PHE A 38 2.42 -10.81 -0.92
C PHE A 38 1.64 -11.57 0.16
N GLU A 39 0.32 -11.62 0.02
CA GLU A 39 -0.53 -12.45 0.87
C GLU A 39 -0.15 -13.93 0.78
N ALA A 40 0.11 -14.44 -0.43
CA ALA A 40 0.52 -15.83 -0.65
C ALA A 40 1.89 -16.14 -0.03
N GLU A 41 2.84 -15.21 -0.10
CA GLU A 41 4.15 -15.32 0.56
C GLU A 41 4.03 -15.39 2.09
N LEU A 42 3.06 -14.67 2.66
CA LEU A 42 2.81 -14.61 4.10
C LEU A 42 1.88 -15.71 4.62
N ALA A 43 1.11 -16.37 3.74
CA ALA A 43 0.10 -17.36 4.10
C ALA A 43 0.62 -18.52 4.99
N PRO A 44 1.83 -19.10 4.78
CA PRO A 44 2.35 -20.14 5.65
C PRO A 44 2.53 -19.66 7.10
N ALA A 45 3.09 -18.47 7.30
CA ALA A 45 3.29 -17.89 8.62
C ALA A 45 1.95 -17.52 9.28
N ALA A 46 1.02 -16.94 8.51
CA ALA A 46 -0.33 -16.63 8.99
C ALA A 46 -1.08 -17.87 9.46
N SER A 47 -0.97 -18.99 8.71
CA SER A 47 -1.56 -20.27 9.09
C SER A 47 -0.98 -20.81 10.40
N LEU A 48 0.33 -20.69 10.62
CA LEU A 48 0.98 -21.15 11.85
C LEU A 48 0.55 -20.31 13.06
N LEU A 49 0.27 -19.03 12.86
CA LEU A 49 -0.09 -18.08 13.92
C LEU A 49 -1.60 -17.90 14.11
N GLY A 50 -2.44 -18.52 13.26
CA GLY A 50 -3.89 -18.30 13.26
C GLY A 50 -4.28 -16.86 12.95
N ALA A 51 -3.46 -16.16 12.17
CA ALA A 51 -3.64 -14.76 11.82
C ALA A 51 -4.20 -14.59 10.40
N ASP A 52 -4.73 -13.40 10.11
CA ASP A 52 -5.13 -13.00 8.76
C ASP A 52 -3.97 -12.24 8.08
N PRO A 53 -3.35 -12.79 7.01
CA PRO A 53 -2.20 -12.17 6.35
C PRO A 53 -2.56 -10.82 5.68
N ARG A 54 -3.85 -10.54 5.44
CA ARG A 54 -4.29 -9.26 4.88
C ARG A 54 -3.92 -8.08 5.78
N HIS A 55 -3.91 -8.29 7.11
CA HIS A 55 -3.47 -7.27 8.06
C HIS A 55 -2.00 -6.90 7.89
N TRP A 56 -1.15 -7.87 7.58
CA TRP A 56 0.27 -7.63 7.36
C TRP A 56 0.52 -6.95 6.01
N VAL A 57 -0.17 -7.38 4.95
CA VAL A 57 0.00 -6.79 3.61
C VAL A 57 -0.46 -5.32 3.56
N LEU A 58 -1.56 -4.98 4.22
CA LEU A 58 -2.14 -3.62 4.13
C LEU A 58 -1.66 -2.70 5.24
N GLY A 59 -1.45 -3.25 6.44
CA GLY A 59 -1.16 -2.49 7.64
C GLY A 59 0.03 -2.98 8.45
N GLY A 60 0.75 -4.00 7.98
CA GLY A 60 2.03 -4.39 8.56
C GLY A 60 3.06 -3.30 8.35
N GLY A 61 3.84 -2.99 9.38
CA GLY A 61 4.95 -2.04 9.29
C GLY A 61 6.30 -2.73 9.07
N GLU A 62 7.36 -1.94 8.94
CA GLU A 62 8.77 -2.38 8.86
C GLU A 62 9.10 -3.31 7.67
N ASP A 63 8.26 -3.31 6.62
CA ASP A 63 8.54 -4.05 5.38
C ASP A 63 9.76 -3.48 4.62
N HIS A 64 10.12 -2.22 4.90
CA HIS A 64 11.20 -1.45 4.25
C HIS A 64 11.13 -1.46 2.71
N GLY A 65 9.96 -1.70 2.14
CA GLY A 65 9.69 -1.57 0.71
C GLY A 65 9.58 -0.11 0.29
N LEU A 66 9.63 0.15 -1.02
CA LEU A 66 9.39 1.48 -1.59
C LEU A 66 7.98 1.57 -2.17
N LEU A 67 7.25 2.61 -1.80
CA LEU A 67 6.01 3.03 -2.47
C LEU A 67 6.34 4.17 -3.42
N ALA A 68 5.98 4.04 -4.70
CA ALA A 68 6.26 5.04 -5.72
C ALA A 68 5.09 5.24 -6.69
N ALA A 69 4.92 6.47 -7.16
CA ALA A 69 3.95 6.83 -8.19
C ALA A 69 4.65 7.14 -9.52
N PHE A 70 4.19 6.51 -10.59
CA PHE A 70 4.72 6.67 -11.96
C PHE A 70 3.62 7.16 -12.91
N ALA A 71 3.99 7.61 -14.11
CA ALA A 71 3.01 7.87 -15.17
C ALA A 71 2.27 6.56 -15.54
N PRO A 72 1.01 6.61 -16.01
CA PRO A 72 0.21 5.41 -16.30
C PRO A 72 0.83 4.49 -17.37
N ASP A 73 1.57 5.08 -18.30
CA ASP A 73 2.24 4.44 -19.44
C ASP A 73 3.74 4.22 -19.21
N ALA A 74 4.24 4.51 -18.01
CA ALA A 74 5.64 4.36 -17.67
C ALA A 74 6.05 2.88 -17.59
N ALA A 75 7.16 2.53 -18.25
CA ALA A 75 7.86 1.29 -17.99
C ALA A 75 8.46 1.32 -16.57
N LEU A 76 7.96 0.46 -15.68
CA LEU A 76 8.41 0.39 -14.29
C LEU A 76 9.84 -0.19 -14.21
N PRO A 77 10.70 0.35 -13.31
CA PRO A 77 11.98 -0.29 -13.01
C PRO A 77 11.78 -1.70 -12.45
N GLU A 78 12.79 -2.55 -12.60
CA GLU A 78 12.79 -3.89 -12.02
C GLU A 78 12.57 -3.84 -10.49
N GLY A 79 11.82 -4.80 -9.96
CA GLY A 79 11.44 -4.86 -8.55
C GLY A 79 10.20 -4.04 -8.17
N PHE A 80 9.76 -3.11 -9.02
CA PHE A 80 8.47 -2.43 -8.81
C PHE A 80 7.31 -3.23 -9.37
N HIS A 81 6.20 -3.16 -8.65
CA HIS A 81 4.96 -3.78 -9.07
C HIS A 81 3.80 -2.81 -8.84
N VAL A 82 2.88 -2.76 -9.80
CA VAL A 82 1.64 -2.00 -9.64
C VAL A 82 0.82 -2.61 -8.50
N VAL A 83 0.44 -1.78 -7.53
CA VAL A 83 -0.42 -2.15 -6.39
C VAL A 83 -1.76 -1.43 -6.40
N GLY A 84 -1.96 -0.48 -7.32
CA GLY A 84 -3.14 0.37 -7.38
C GLY A 84 -2.90 1.54 -8.32
N ARG A 85 -3.63 2.63 -8.10
CA ARG A 85 -3.59 3.83 -8.94
C ARG A 85 -3.74 5.10 -8.12
N VAL A 86 -3.20 6.20 -8.65
CA VAL A 86 -3.50 7.55 -8.18
C VAL A 86 -4.79 8.02 -8.84
N THR A 87 -5.68 8.63 -8.07
CA THR A 87 -6.96 9.18 -8.54
C THR A 87 -7.01 10.68 -8.33
N ALA A 88 -7.79 11.39 -9.16
CA ALA A 88 -8.10 12.79 -8.92
C ALA A 88 -9.12 12.90 -7.78
N GLY A 89 -8.99 13.90 -6.91
CA GLY A 89 -9.96 14.15 -5.85
C GLY A 89 -9.34 14.47 -4.50
N ALA A 90 -10.10 14.21 -3.44
CA ALA A 90 -9.67 14.42 -2.07
C ALA A 90 -8.48 13.52 -1.71
N PRO A 91 -7.62 13.93 -0.76
CA PRO A 91 -6.46 13.14 -0.33
C PRO A 91 -6.89 11.96 0.57
N GLU A 92 -7.52 10.98 -0.05
CA GLU A 92 -8.03 9.76 0.59
C GLU A 92 -7.36 8.51 0.02
N VAL A 93 -7.35 7.46 0.84
CA VAL A 93 -6.92 6.12 0.44
C VAL A 93 -8.14 5.22 0.46
N THR A 94 -8.29 4.44 -0.59
CA THR A 94 -9.28 3.38 -0.70
C THR A 94 -8.61 2.06 -1.02
N VAL A 95 -9.29 0.97 -0.69
CA VAL A 95 -8.95 -0.38 -1.13
C VAL A 95 -10.15 -0.90 -1.89
N ASP A 96 -9.96 -1.19 -3.18
CA ASP A 96 -11.02 -1.58 -4.11
C ASP A 96 -12.21 -0.60 -4.10
N GLY A 97 -11.92 0.71 -4.03
CA GLY A 97 -12.90 1.79 -4.00
C GLY A 97 -13.65 1.99 -2.68
N ALA A 98 -13.32 1.22 -1.63
CA ALA A 98 -13.91 1.37 -0.30
C ALA A 98 -12.92 1.98 0.71
N ALA A 99 -13.44 2.64 1.75
CA ALA A 99 -12.60 3.10 2.85
C ALA A 99 -11.92 1.90 3.54
N PRO A 100 -10.61 1.94 3.77
CA PRO A 100 -9.88 0.81 4.32
C PRO A 100 -10.26 0.57 5.79
N GLU A 101 -10.56 -0.68 6.12
CA GLU A 101 -10.73 -1.12 7.52
C GLU A 101 -9.37 -1.32 8.21
N ILE A 102 -8.32 -1.63 7.43
CA ILE A 102 -6.96 -1.88 7.89
C ILE A 102 -6.13 -0.62 7.62
N LEU A 103 -5.69 0.08 8.68
CA LEU A 103 -5.14 1.43 8.57
C LEU A 103 -3.62 1.53 8.74
N GLY A 104 -2.93 0.44 9.08
CA GLY A 104 -1.51 0.48 9.46
C GLY A 104 -1.29 0.74 10.95
N TRP A 105 -0.03 0.61 11.38
CA TRP A 105 0.34 0.72 12.79
C TRP A 105 0.28 2.18 13.29
N ASP A 106 -0.12 2.36 14.55
CA ASP A 106 -0.16 3.65 15.22
C ASP A 106 0.35 3.51 16.66
N HIS A 107 1.45 4.21 16.97
CA HIS A 107 2.06 4.25 18.31
C HIS A 107 1.06 4.47 19.47
N PHE A 108 -0.03 5.19 19.23
CA PHE A 108 -0.98 5.60 20.26
C PHE A 108 -2.34 4.91 20.13
N ARG A 109 -2.54 4.11 19.07
CA ARG A 109 -3.78 3.39 18.81
C ARG A 109 -3.43 1.99 18.31
N GLY A 110 -3.38 1.04 19.25
CA GLY A 110 -3.23 -0.39 18.95
C GLY A 110 -4.48 -0.97 18.29
#